data_AF-A0A1A9W152-F1
#
_entry.id   AF-A0A1A9W152-F1
#
_cell.length_a   1.000
_cell.length_b   1.000
_cell.length_c   1.000
_cell.angle_alpha   90.00
_cell.angle_beta   90.00
_cell.angle_gamma   90.00
#
_symmetry.space_group_name_H-M   'P 1'
#
loop_
_entity.id
_entity.type
_entity.pdbx_description
1 polymer ?
#
loop_
_entity_poly.entity_id
_entity_poly.type
_entity_poly.pdbx_seq_one_letter_code
_entity_poly.pdbx_strand_id
1 'polypeptide(L)'
;MDYVNTPTNLVRFKLDKSIWELQIILSFILCFVSKQAGFYEECIKKALLSGLKNKENPMDYLQREYKCCGWNGVMDYPEEEIPESCCIGNCESENYFPGCKSVLKLFKTNYL
;
A
#
# COMPACT_ATOMS: atom_id res chain seq x y z
N MET A 1 -42.71 -56.10 23.00
CA MET A 1 -42.21 -56.27 21.63
C MET A 1 -41.19 -55.18 21.41
N ASP A 2 -39.94 -55.60 21.43
CA ASP A 2 -38.72 -54.79 21.33
C ASP A 2 -38.54 -54.20 19.92
N TYR A 3 -37.97 -52.99 19.83
CA TYR A 3 -36.99 -52.65 18.78
C TYR A 3 -36.02 -51.58 19.31
N VAL A 4 -34.74 -51.94 19.28
CA VAL A 4 -33.52 -51.20 19.63
C VAL A 4 -33.35 -49.94 18.75
N ASN A 5 -32.76 -48.85 19.27
CA ASN A 5 -31.70 -48.09 18.56
C ASN A 5 -30.97 -47.01 19.41
N THR A 6 -29.68 -47.28 19.62
CA THR A 6 -28.47 -46.42 19.77
C THR A 6 -28.46 -45.18 20.70
N PRO A 7 -27.48 -45.07 21.62
CA PRO A 7 -27.11 -43.78 22.20
C PRO A 7 -26.29 -43.00 21.17
N THR A 8 -26.85 -41.92 20.65
CA THR A 8 -26.09 -40.88 19.97
C THR A 8 -25.13 -40.27 20.99
N ASN A 9 -23.86 -40.68 20.91
CA ASN A 9 -22.75 -39.97 21.51
C ASN A 9 -22.72 -38.56 20.90
N LEU A 10 -23.49 -37.64 21.48
CA LEU A 10 -23.27 -36.22 21.38
C LEU A 10 -21.99 -35.95 22.18
N VAL A 11 -20.85 -36.21 21.52
CA VAL A 11 -19.58 -35.58 21.85
C VAL A 11 -19.84 -34.10 21.65
N ARG A 12 -20.29 -33.45 22.71
CA ARG A 12 -20.39 -32.01 22.82
C ARG A 12 -18.94 -31.54 22.84
N PHE A 13 -18.36 -31.39 21.65
CA PHE A 13 -17.08 -30.73 21.46
C PHE A 13 -17.25 -29.35 22.08
N LYS A 14 -16.72 -29.22 23.30
CA LYS A 14 -16.55 -27.96 24.00
C LYS A 14 -15.54 -27.22 23.12
N LEU A 15 -16.05 -26.43 22.16
CA LEU A 15 -15.22 -25.58 21.31
C LEU A 15 -14.38 -24.74 22.27
N ASP A 16 -13.09 -25.05 22.30
CA ASP A 16 -12.16 -24.54 23.31
C ASP A 16 -12.12 -23.02 23.20
N LYS A 17 -12.40 -22.33 24.31
CA LYS A 17 -12.37 -20.85 24.38
C LYS A 17 -11.08 -20.26 23.80
N SER A 18 -9.98 -21.02 23.93
CA SER A 18 -8.66 -20.74 23.37
C SER A 18 -8.64 -20.61 21.84
N ILE A 19 -9.51 -21.31 21.10
CA ILE A 19 -9.60 -21.25 19.64
C ILE A 19 -10.15 -19.88 19.20
N TRP A 20 -11.15 -19.36 19.92
CA TRP A 20 -11.74 -18.05 19.65
C TRP A 20 -10.75 -16.91 19.88
N GLU A 21 -9.95 -16.97 20.94
CA GLU A 21 -8.90 -15.97 21.22
C GLU A 21 -7.82 -15.97 20.13
N LEU A 22 -7.39 -17.16 19.66
CA LEU A 22 -6.43 -17.28 18.55
C LEU A 22 -6.98 -16.72 17.24
N GLN A 23 -8.29 -16.89 16.99
CA GLN A 23 -8.95 -16.36 15.79
C GLN A 23 -9.06 -14.84 15.82
N ILE A 24 -9.28 -14.26 17.00
CA ILE A 24 -9.25 -12.80 17.22
C ILE A 24 -7.84 -12.26 16.97
N ILE A 25 -6.81 -12.88 17.56
CA ILE A 25 -5.41 -12.48 17.35
C ILE A 25 -5.02 -12.56 15.87
N LEU A 26 -5.40 -13.64 15.18
CA LEU A 26 -5.18 -13.78 13.74
C LEU A 26 -5.88 -12.69 12.93
N SER A 27 -7.11 -12.33 13.30
CA SER A 27 -7.86 -11.23 12.67
C SER A 27 -7.20 -9.87 12.90
N PHE A 28 -6.69 -9.60 14.11
CA PHE A 28 -5.92 -8.39 14.41
C PHE A 28 -4.61 -8.32 13.61
N ILE A 29 -3.87 -9.43 13.51
CA ILE A 29 -2.63 -9.52 12.71
C ILE A 29 -2.96 -9.28 11.23
N LEU A 30 -3.99 -9.91 10.69
CA LEU A 30 -4.43 -9.70 9.31
C LEU A 30 -4.89 -8.26 9.07
N CYS A 31 -5.58 -7.63 10.03
CA CYS A 31 -6.00 -6.23 9.96
C CYS A 31 -4.78 -5.29 9.96
N PHE A 32 -3.77 -5.60 10.77
CA PHE A 32 -2.53 -4.83 10.84
C PHE A 32 -1.71 -4.96 9.54
N VAL A 33 -1.61 -6.16 8.98
CA VAL A 33 -0.92 -6.42 7.70
C VAL A 33 -1.67 -5.79 6.52
N SER A 34 -3.00 -5.83 6.50
CA SER A 34 -3.82 -5.27 5.41
C SER A 34 -3.86 -3.73 5.39
N LYS A 35 -3.68 -3.07 6.54
CA LYS A 35 -3.55 -1.59 6.60
C LYS A 35 -2.37 -1.05 5.79
N GLN A 36 -1.37 -1.87 5.47
CA GLN A 36 -0.18 -1.44 4.74
C GLN A 36 -0.38 -1.22 3.23
N ALA A 37 -1.45 -1.73 2.63
CA ALA A 37 -1.66 -1.68 1.18
C ALA A 37 -2.45 -0.44 0.72
N GLY A 38 -3.30 0.13 1.58
CA GLY A 38 -4.25 1.18 1.19
C GLY A 38 -3.64 2.57 0.96
N PHE A 39 -2.55 2.91 1.64
CA PHE A 39 -1.98 4.27 1.60
C PHE A 39 -1.37 4.62 0.22
N TYR A 40 -0.77 3.63 -0.43
CA TYR A 40 -0.15 3.81 -1.74
C TYR A 40 -1.19 4.07 -2.84
N GLU A 41 -2.29 3.30 -2.82
CA GLU A 41 -3.41 3.53 -3.74
C GLU A 41 -4.01 4.93 -3.55
N GLU A 42 -4.13 5.41 -2.32
CA GLU A 42 -4.70 6.74 -2.05
C GLU A 42 -3.82 7.85 -2.62
N CYS A 43 -2.50 7.75 -2.46
CA CYS A 43 -1.54 8.73 -3.01
C CYS A 43 -1.62 8.78 -4.55
N ILE A 44 -1.64 7.62 -5.20
CA ILE A 44 -1.80 7.55 -6.66
C ILE A 44 -3.16 8.09 -7.09
N LYS A 45 -4.25 7.71 -6.41
CA LYS A 45 -5.60 8.22 -6.72
C LYS A 45 -5.63 9.75 -6.61
N LYS A 46 -5.05 10.34 -5.57
CA LYS A 46 -4.96 11.80 -5.41
C LYS A 46 -4.13 12.45 -6.51
N ALA A 47 -2.98 11.89 -6.86
CA ALA A 47 -2.13 12.41 -7.94
C ALA A 47 -2.84 12.32 -9.29
N LEU A 48 -3.51 11.21 -9.60
CA LEU A 48 -4.29 11.03 -10.82
C LEU A 48 -5.43 12.05 -10.92
N LEU A 49 -6.24 12.20 -9.86
CA LEU A 49 -7.34 13.17 -9.85
C LEU A 49 -6.84 14.61 -9.99
N SER A 50 -5.73 14.94 -9.34
CA SER A 50 -5.16 16.30 -9.37
C SER A 50 -4.53 16.62 -10.73
N GLY A 51 -3.78 15.67 -11.31
CA GLY A 51 -3.24 15.79 -12.67
C GLY A 51 -4.35 15.97 -13.70
N LEU A 52 -5.40 15.14 -13.66
CA LEU A 52 -6.56 15.27 -14.54
C LEU A 52 -7.27 16.63 -14.38
N LYS A 53 -7.44 17.11 -13.15
CA LYS A 53 -8.05 18.41 -12.86
C LYS A 53 -7.22 19.57 -13.43
N ASN A 54 -5.90 19.48 -13.33
CA ASN A 54 -4.97 20.51 -13.76
C ASN A 54 -4.51 20.35 -15.23
N LYS A 55 -5.06 19.36 -15.97
CA LYS A 55 -4.65 18.99 -17.34
C LYS A 55 -3.15 18.70 -17.44
N GLU A 56 -2.63 18.04 -16.43
CA GLU A 56 -1.22 17.76 -16.26
C GLU A 56 -0.98 16.24 -16.14
N ASN A 57 0.21 15.78 -16.53
CA ASN A 57 0.63 14.42 -16.30
C ASN A 57 0.59 14.11 -14.79
N PRO A 58 -0.16 13.08 -14.34
CA PRO A 58 -0.21 12.67 -12.94
C PRO A 58 1.15 12.40 -12.30
N MET A 59 2.11 11.92 -13.08
CA MET A 59 3.47 11.67 -12.61
C MET A 59 4.19 12.99 -12.31
N ASP A 60 4.08 14.00 -13.18
CA ASP A 60 4.69 15.32 -12.94
C ASP A 60 4.14 15.99 -11.67
N TYR A 61 2.83 15.85 -11.44
CA TYR A 61 2.21 16.29 -10.20
C TYR A 61 2.82 15.58 -8.98
N LEU A 62 2.91 14.25 -9.03
CA LEU A 62 3.47 13.44 -7.95
C LEU A 62 4.93 13.84 -7.66
N GLN A 63 5.73 14.02 -8.71
CA GLN A 63 7.14 14.37 -8.63
C GLN A 63 7.36 15.73 -7.96
N ARG A 64 6.55 16.74 -8.30
CA ARG A 64 6.64 18.06 -7.65
C ARG A 64 6.13 18.08 -6.23
N GLU A 65 5.04 17.37 -5.95
CA GLU A 65 4.40 17.33 -4.63
C GLU A 65 5.29 16.61 -3.62
N TYR A 66 5.81 15.45 -4.00
CA TYR A 66 6.57 14.58 -3.10
C TYR A 66 8.08 14.69 -3.26
N LYS A 67 8.57 15.58 -4.14
CA LYS A 67 9.99 15.77 -4.44
C LYS A 67 10.64 14.42 -4.74
N CYS A 68 10.10 13.76 -5.77
CA CYS A 68 10.57 12.47 -6.27
C CYS A 68 10.73 12.52 -7.79
N CYS A 69 11.44 11.53 -8.38
CA CYS A 69 11.65 11.45 -9.83
C CYS A 69 11.48 10.03 -10.32
N GLY A 70 10.57 9.80 -11.26
CA GLY A 70 10.19 8.47 -11.72
C GLY A 70 9.64 7.58 -10.60
N TRP A 71 9.18 6.41 -10.97
CA TRP A 71 8.82 5.40 -9.99
C TRP A 71 10.05 4.84 -9.27
N ASN A 72 11.07 4.45 -10.03
CA ASN A 72 12.32 3.88 -9.56
C ASN A 72 13.49 4.88 -9.54
N GLY A 73 13.28 6.10 -10.03
CA GLY A 73 14.34 7.10 -10.17
C GLY A 73 14.42 7.62 -11.60
N VAL A 74 15.48 8.39 -11.86
CA VAL A 74 15.83 8.90 -13.19
C VAL A 74 15.99 7.81 -14.25
N MET A 75 16.31 6.58 -13.84
CA MET A 75 16.47 5.42 -14.74
C MET A 75 15.19 5.02 -15.46
N ASP A 76 14.02 5.52 -15.03
CA ASP A 76 12.76 5.32 -15.75
C ASP A 76 12.69 6.17 -17.04
N TYR A 77 13.66 7.06 -17.28
CA TYR A 77 13.79 7.92 -18.47
C TYR A 77 15.10 7.65 -19.26
N PRO A 78 15.33 6.42 -19.77
CA PRO A 78 16.62 6.07 -20.39
C PRO A 78 16.88 6.74 -21.75
N GLU A 79 15.82 7.13 -22.46
CA GLU A 79 15.87 7.69 -23.82
C GLU A 79 14.99 8.95 -23.97
N GLU A 80 14.41 9.42 -22.86
CA GLU A 80 13.51 10.57 -22.81
C GLU A 80 14.18 11.73 -22.07
N GLU A 81 13.71 12.95 -22.36
CA GLU A 81 14.10 14.11 -21.58
C GLU A 81 13.55 13.98 -20.15
N ILE A 82 14.42 14.15 -19.16
CA ILE A 82 14.02 14.05 -17.76
C ILE A 82 13.08 15.22 -17.44
N PRO A 83 11.86 14.97 -16.92
CA PRO A 83 10.91 16.03 -16.64
C PRO A 83 11.48 17.06 -15.64
N GLU A 84 11.20 18.36 -15.84
CA GLU A 84 11.61 19.42 -14.89
C GLU A 84 11.06 19.18 -13.47
N SER A 85 9.94 18.44 -13.36
CA SER A 85 9.35 18.02 -12.09
C SER A 85 10.26 17.11 -11.25
N CYS A 86 11.31 16.51 -11.84
CA CYS A 86 12.29 15.62 -11.20
C CYS A 86 13.42 16.34 -10.43
N CYS A 87 13.54 17.66 -10.49
CA CYS A 87 14.67 18.38 -9.90
C CYS A 87 14.24 19.74 -9.31
N ILE A 88 15.20 20.44 -8.68
CA ILE A 88 15.03 21.86 -8.31
C ILE A 88 15.77 22.70 -9.35
N GLY A 89 15.04 23.47 -10.15
CA GLY A 89 15.62 24.32 -11.20
C GLY A 89 15.80 23.58 -12.52
N ASN A 90 16.91 23.83 -13.23
CA ASN A 90 17.07 23.45 -14.64
C ASN A 90 17.50 22.00 -14.91
N CYS A 91 17.47 21.07 -13.94
CA CYS A 91 17.85 19.65 -14.13
C CYS A 91 19.26 19.39 -14.74
N GLU A 92 20.09 20.42 -14.92
CA GLU A 92 21.39 20.40 -15.60
C GLU A 92 22.52 19.78 -14.78
N SER A 93 22.36 19.69 -13.46
CA SER A 93 23.45 19.33 -12.54
C SER A 93 23.29 17.96 -11.86
N GLU A 94 22.58 17.01 -12.49
CA GLU A 94 22.31 15.65 -11.98
C GLU A 94 21.65 15.60 -10.56
N ASN A 95 21.17 16.73 -10.04
CA ASN A 95 20.53 16.84 -8.73
C ASN A 95 19.05 16.39 -8.82
N TYR A 96 18.84 15.16 -9.26
CA TYR A 96 17.51 14.57 -9.35
C TYR A 96 17.02 14.11 -7.98
N PHE A 97 15.71 14.23 -7.79
CA PHE A 97 15.05 13.64 -6.64
C PHE A 97 15.13 12.11 -6.66
N PRO A 98 15.03 11.44 -5.50
CA PRO A 98 14.96 9.98 -5.43
C PRO A 98 13.67 9.43 -6.06
N GLY A 99 13.66 8.13 -6.37
CA GLY A 99 12.47 7.46 -6.93
C GLY A 99 11.24 7.52 -6.01
N CYS A 100 10.07 7.80 -6.57
CA CYS A 100 8.81 7.97 -5.83
C CYS A 100 8.44 6.74 -4.98
N LYS A 101 8.82 5.53 -5.42
CA LYS A 101 8.67 4.30 -4.63
C LYS A 101 9.35 4.37 -3.27
N SER A 102 10.56 4.93 -3.23
CA SER A 102 11.33 5.03 -1.98
C SER A 102 10.75 6.09 -1.05
N VAL A 103 10.38 7.25 -1.58
CA VAL A 103 9.78 8.36 -0.84
C VAL A 103 8.43 7.97 -0.24
N LEU A 104 7.53 7.40 -1.04
CA LEU A 104 6.21 6.97 -0.56
C LEU A 104 6.30 5.83 0.47
N LYS A 105 7.36 5.01 0.41
CA LYS A 105 7.63 3.99 1.44
C LYS A 105 8.09 4.60 2.78
N LEU A 106 8.73 5.77 2.77
CA LEU A 106 9.09 6.49 4.00
C LEU A 106 7.88 7.14 4.67
N PHE A 107 6.94 7.66 3.89
CA PHE A 107 5.66 8.14 4.45
C PHE A 107 4.88 7.02 5.15
N LYS A 108 5.06 5.76 4.72
CA LYS A 108 4.48 4.59 5.38
C LYS A 108 5.11 4.26 6.74
N THR A 109 6.33 4.71 7.04
CA THR A 109 7.02 4.41 8.32
C THR A 109 6.94 5.52 9.35
N ASN A 110 6.65 6.77 8.95
CA ASN A 110 6.60 7.93 9.86
C ASN A 110 5.23 8.17 10.54
N TYR A 111 4.25 7.30 10.29
CA TYR A 111 2.92 7.32 10.93
C TYR A 111 2.65 6.05 11.77
N LEU A 112 3.69 5.30 12.12
CA LEU A 112 3.65 4.18 13.06
C LEU A 112 4.12 4.63 14.45
#